data_AF-A0A3C1PXJ7-F1
#
_entry.id   AF-A0A3C1PXJ7-F1
#
_cell.length_a   1.000
_cell.length_b   1.000
_cell.length_c   1.000
_cell.angle_alpha   90.00
_cell.angle_beta   90.00
_cell.angle_gamma   90.00
#
_symmetry.space_group_name_H-M   'P 1'
#
loop_
_entity.id
_entity.type
_entity.pdbx_description
1 polymer ?
#
loop_
_entity_poly.entity_id
_entity_poly.type
_entity_poly.pdbx_seq_one_letter_code
_entity_poly.pdbx_strand_id
1 'polypeptide(L)' 'PDQVSEVESVLRKNDLPLLESVPMVTMRVQSIGGVEVDKVEGVPGWVGRREFRSTYRDRLNFTETIIEGEFATKRADP' A
#
# COMPACT_ATOMS: atom_id res chain seq x y z
N PRO A 1 15.05 7.14 -12.41
CA PRO A 1 15.21 5.82 -13.05
C PRO A 1 14.67 4.73 -12.11
N ASP A 2 13.67 3.97 -12.55
CA ASP A 2 13.12 2.86 -11.77
C ASP A 2 14.02 1.63 -11.99
N GLN A 3 14.71 1.19 -10.94
CA GLN A 3 15.74 0.14 -10.97
C GLN A 3 15.17 -1.28 -10.88
N VAL A 4 13.85 -1.42 -10.78
CA VAL A 4 13.18 -2.70 -10.53
C VAL A 4 13.57 -3.77 -11.55
N SER A 5 13.53 -3.47 -12.85
CA SER A 5 13.81 -4.46 -13.91
C SER A 5 15.25 -4.98 -13.91
N GLU A 6 16.22 -4.14 -13.57
CA GLU A 6 17.63 -4.51 -13.48
C GLU A 6 17.87 -5.40 -12.26
N VAL A 7 17.30 -5.03 -11.11
CA VAL A 7 17.38 -5.83 -9.88
C VAL A 7 16.73 -7.20 -10.08
N GLU A 8 15.55 -7.26 -10.67
CA GLU A 8 14.88 -8.53 -10.99
C GLU A 8 15.74 -9.41 -11.91
N SER A 9 16.44 -8.81 -12.86
CA SER A 9 17.33 -9.53 -13.78
C SER A 9 18.55 -10.10 -13.06
N VAL A 10 19.10 -9.39 -12.07
CA VAL A 10 20.18 -9.91 -11.22
C VAL A 10 19.70 -11.09 -10.38
N LEU A 11 18.51 -11.02 -9.78
CA LEU A 11 17.95 -12.13 -9.01
C LEU A 11 17.78 -13.39 -9.87
N ARG A 12 17.19 -13.24 -11.07
CA ARG A 12 17.03 -14.33 -12.03
C ARG A 12 18.38 -14.94 -12.46
N LYS A 13 19.41 -14.12 -12.69
CA LYS A 13 20.76 -14.60 -13.05
C LYS A 13 21.46 -15.40 -11.96
N ASN A 14 21.04 -15.23 -10.70
CA ASN A 14 21.62 -15.91 -9.55
C ASN A 14 20.71 -17.04 -9.02
N ASP A 15 19.69 -17.44 -9.79
CA ASP A 15 18.69 -18.45 -9.39
C ASP A 15 18.02 -18.15 -8.04
N LEU A 16 17.87 -16.85 -7.71
CA LEU A 16 17.23 -16.40 -6.48
C LEU A 16 15.73 -16.16 -6.71
N PRO A 17 14.86 -16.56 -5.77
CA PRO A 17 13.43 -16.35 -5.89
C PRO A 17 13.06 -14.87 -5.70
N LEU A 18 12.20 -14.36 -6.58
CA LEU A 18 11.52 -13.08 -6.38
C LEU A 18 10.25 -13.33 -5.56
N LEU A 19 10.24 -12.89 -4.30
CA LEU A 19 9.10 -13.11 -3.40
C LEU A 19 7.92 -12.20 -3.76
N GLU A 20 8.18 -10.89 -3.89
CA GLU A 20 7.18 -9.90 -4.27
C GLU A 20 7.83 -8.76 -5.08
N SER A 21 7.11 -8.26 -6.08
CA SER A 21 7.41 -7.02 -6.80
C SER A 21 6.11 -6.20 -6.83
N VAL A 22 6.02 -5.20 -5.96
CA VAL A 22 4.78 -4.42 -5.73
C VAL A 22 5.07 -2.92 -5.85
N PRO A 23 4.15 -2.15 -6.45
CA PRO A 23 4.34 -0.73 -6.62
C PRO A 23 4.27 0.00 -5.29
N MET A 24 5.00 1.09 -5.25
CA MET A 24 5.04 1.99 -4.11
C MET A 24 4.37 3.29 -4.48
N VAL A 25 3.33 3.62 -3.72
CA VAL A 25 2.42 4.71 -4.03
C VAL A 25 2.43 5.72 -2.91
N THR A 26 2.32 6.99 -3.27
CA THR A 26 2.13 8.08 -2.31
C THR A 26 0.65 8.19 -1.99
N MET A 27 0.30 8.15 -0.72
CA MET A 27 -1.09 8.24 -0.24
C MET A 27 -1.25 9.31 0.84
N ARG A 28 -2.48 9.78 1.02
CA ARG A 28 -2.91 10.65 2.12
C ARG A 28 -4.13 10.04 2.80
N VAL A 29 -4.28 10.26 4.09
CA VAL A 29 -5.49 9.84 4.83
C VAL A 29 -6.63 10.77 4.42
N GLN A 30 -7.74 10.22 3.91
CA GLN A 30 -8.93 10.99 3.55
C GLN A 30 -9.87 11.15 4.75
N SER A 31 -10.13 10.06 5.46
CA SER A 31 -11.06 10.01 6.60
C SER A 31 -10.65 8.96 7.62
N ILE A 32 -11.10 9.13 8.86
CA ILE A 32 -10.94 8.18 9.97
C ILE A 32 -12.31 7.95 10.58
N GLY A 33 -12.77 6.69 10.62
CA GLY A 33 -14.11 6.36 11.11
C GLY A 33 -15.24 7.06 10.34
N GLY A 34 -15.03 7.37 9.06
CA GLY A 34 -15.99 8.11 8.22
C GLY A 34 -15.97 9.63 8.38
N VAL A 35 -15.15 10.18 9.28
CA VAL A 35 -14.98 11.63 9.46
C VAL A 35 -13.76 12.09 8.67
N GLU A 36 -13.91 13.15 7.85
CA GLU A 36 -12.79 13.74 7.10
C GLU A 36 -11.62 14.07 8.02
N VAL A 37 -10.39 13.74 7.60
CA VAL A 37 -9.20 13.77 8.47
C VAL A 37 -8.97 15.13 9.15
N ASP A 38 -9.35 16.24 8.50
CA ASP A 38 -9.19 17.59 9.02
C ASP A 38 -10.19 17.93 10.15
N LYS A 39 -11.26 17.14 10.29
CA LYS A 39 -12.32 17.31 11.30
C LYS A 39 -12.24 16.28 12.43
N VAL A 40 -11.29 15.34 12.37
CA VAL A 40 -11.16 14.29 13.37
C VAL A 40 -10.56 14.85 14.65
N GLU A 41 -11.30 14.78 15.74
CA GLU A 41 -10.80 15.14 17.07
C GLU A 41 -9.85 14.05 17.62
N GLY A 42 -8.87 14.46 18.44
CA GLY A 42 -7.93 13.54 19.08
C GLY A 42 -6.83 12.97 18.17
N VAL A 43 -6.82 13.33 16.89
CA VAL A 43 -5.76 12.95 15.94
C VAL A 43 -4.82 14.13 15.71
N PRO A 44 -3.48 13.95 15.80
CA PRO A 44 -2.54 15.02 15.50
C PRO A 44 -2.69 15.53 14.06
N GLY A 45 -2.79 16.85 13.86
CA GLY A 45 -3.00 17.43 12.52
C GLY A 45 -1.88 17.14 11.50
N TRP A 46 -0.72 16.60 11.91
CA TRP A 46 0.28 16.12 10.96
C TRP A 46 -0.22 14.89 10.17
N VAL A 47 -1.14 14.09 10.71
CA VAL A 47 -1.65 12.87 10.08
C VAL A 47 -2.36 13.17 8.77
N GLY A 48 -3.23 14.19 8.73
CA GLY A 48 -3.91 14.61 7.50
C GLY A 48 -2.98 15.29 6.48
N ARG A 49 -1.92 15.95 6.95
CA ARG A 49 -0.98 16.66 6.09
C ARG A 49 0.13 15.78 5.50
N ARG A 50 0.38 14.61 6.08
CA ARG A 50 1.50 13.75 5.70
C ARG A 50 1.18 12.95 4.45
N GLU A 51 2.20 12.79 3.62
CA GLU A 51 2.24 11.81 2.56
C GLU A 51 2.86 10.51 3.07
N PHE A 52 2.17 9.41 2.85
CA PHE A 52 2.59 8.07 3.24
C PHE A 52 3.06 7.31 2.01
N ARG A 53 4.27 6.79 2.09
CA ARG A 53 4.78 5.82 1.12
C ARG A 53 4.19 4.46 1.48
N SER A 54 3.26 3.98 0.67
CA SER A 54 2.53 2.74 0.89
C SER A 54 2.84 1.75 -0.22
N THR A 55 2.77 0.45 0.08
CA THR A 55 2.73 -0.57 -0.97
C THR A 55 1.28 -0.78 -1.37
N TYR A 56 1.00 -0.84 -2.67
CA TYR A 56 -0.34 -1.15 -3.17
C TYR A 56 -0.38 -2.59 -3.69
N ARG A 57 -1.36 -3.36 -3.21
CA ARG A 57 -1.64 -4.73 -3.66
C ARG A 57 -3.14 -4.91 -3.83
N ASP A 58 -3.53 -5.58 -4.89
CA ASP A 58 -4.91 -5.99 -5.19
C ASP A 58 -5.21 -7.42 -4.72
N ARG A 59 -4.29 -8.03 -3.97
CA ARG A 59 -4.37 -9.38 -3.44
C ARG A 59 -3.60 -9.52 -2.12
N LEU A 60 -3.98 -10.52 -1.32
CA LEU A 60 -3.19 -10.98 -0.18
C LEU A 60 -1.94 -11.71 -0.64
N ASN A 61 -0.87 -11.63 0.13
CA ASN A 61 0.28 -12.50 -0.06
C ASN A 61 0.10 -13.86 0.65
N PHE A 62 1.10 -14.72 0.54
CA PHE A 62 1.05 -16.09 1.06
C PHE A 62 1.09 -16.18 2.60
N THR A 63 1.38 -15.09 3.32
CA THR A 63 1.39 -15.04 4.78
C THR A 63 0.16 -14.34 5.37
N GLU A 64 -0.72 -13.82 4.52
CA GLU A 64 -1.91 -13.07 4.91
C GLU A 64 -3.19 -13.92 4.81
N THR A 65 -4.16 -13.64 5.67
CA THR A 65 -5.49 -14.25 5.65
C THR A 65 -6.52 -13.25 6.14
N ILE A 66 -7.68 -13.22 5.48
CA ILE A 66 -8.83 -12.41 5.92
C ILE A 66 -9.51 -13.15 7.08
N ILE A 67 -9.55 -12.50 8.24
CA ILE A 67 -10.26 -13.01 9.41
C ILE A 67 -11.74 -12.58 9.37
N GLU A 68 -12.01 -11.36 8.91
CA GLU A 68 -13.35 -10.78 8.83
C GLU A 68 -13.43 -9.77 7.68
N GLY A 69 -14.62 -9.58 7.11
CA GLY A 69 -14.91 -8.64 6.04
C GLY A 69 -14.53 -9.15 4.65
N GLU A 70 -14.48 -8.23 3.68
CA GLU A 70 -14.09 -8.50 2.30
C GLU A 70 -12.88 -7.65 1.92
N PHE A 71 -11.91 -8.25 1.21
CA PHE A 71 -10.77 -7.50 0.70
C PHE A 71 -11.18 -6.66 -0.52
N ALA A 72 -11.00 -5.35 -0.41
CA ALA A 72 -11.34 -4.40 -1.46
C ALA A 72 -10.37 -4.51 -2.65
N THR A 73 -10.73 -5.34 -3.64
CA THR A 73 -9.98 -5.49 -4.90
C THR A 73 -10.37 -4.48 -5.97
N LYS A 74 -11.52 -3.81 -5.81
CA LYS A 74 -12.02 -2.80 -6.74
C LYS A 74 -11.64 -1.42 -6.25
N ARG A 75 -11.31 -0.53 -7.20
CA ARG A 75 -11.14 0.89 -6.93
C ARG A 75 -12.46 1.46 -6.38
N ALA A 76 -12.41 2.14 -5.25
CA ALA A 76 -13.55 2.90 -4.75
C ALA A 76 -13.85 4.08 -5.68
N ASP A 77 -15.13 4.33 -5.94
CA ASP A 77 -15.55 5.52 -6.69
C ASP A 77 -15.16 6.79 -5.91
N PRO A 78 -14.64 7.82 -6.60
CA PRO A 78 -14.08 9.03 -5.97
C PRO A 78 -15.13 9.93 -5.31
#